data_AF-A0A1Y2VXH3-F1
#
_entry.id   AF-A0A1Y2VXH3-F1
#
_cell.length_a   1.000
_cell.length_b   1.000
_cell.length_c   1.000
_cell.angle_alpha   90.00
_cell.angle_beta   90.00
_cell.angle_gamma   90.00
#
_symmetry.space_group_name_H-M   'P 1'
#
loop_
_entity.id
_entity.type
_entity.pdbx_description
1 polymer ?
#
loop_
_entity_poly.entity_id
_entity_poly.type
_entity_poly.pdbx_seq_one_letter_code
_entity_poly.pdbx_strand_id
1 'polypeptide(L)'
;MATSTLGPLVRLWGLHTEQLPPPSATADELTPLLVAILQEAVPFIDSAAPKEAPNSKADPRLWKPKGNHAHADSKARVEVLERIIPAAELEKVKGSSQGKVKAETWCCRRSVHEDREETGSASWDEFVACFREHHAESEKAFTPACLDAHEALRWDCSGVVVDDVQEGGVAWTGLQLRVEEMRHRIGKPVLKDRTFPVLQVTASSSSSSSSSAAAAAADGDEFVVVSIPVPDFGEASDRSKLAKEKGAQIAFYVSVERIRKTSDGRIEWLMATASDAAGVLPAWVQNLAAPGVIWKDVPLFLGWVARERQKEEQPDGEEQRNGGREAAPQASSTGAEADDDVSAVSDVAN
;
A
#
# COMPACT_ATOMS: atom_id res chain seq x y z
N MET A 1 -10.26 15.34 -24.95
CA MET A 1 -9.69 15.56 -23.61
C MET A 1 -10.65 14.93 -22.62
N ALA A 2 -10.29 13.81 -22.00
CA ALA A 2 -11.12 13.20 -20.98
C ALA A 2 -11.19 14.18 -19.80
N THR A 3 -12.32 14.88 -19.66
CA THR A 3 -12.66 15.54 -18.41
C THR A 3 -12.75 14.44 -17.37
N SER A 4 -11.85 14.44 -16.37
CA SER A 4 -11.91 13.51 -15.24
C SER A 4 -13.22 13.76 -14.51
N THR A 5 -14.27 13.02 -14.90
CA THR A 5 -15.57 13.07 -14.26
C THR A 5 -15.41 12.41 -12.91
N LEU A 6 -15.59 13.19 -11.86
CA LEU A 6 -15.60 12.68 -10.50
C LEU A 6 -16.83 11.77 -10.32
N GLY A 7 -16.70 10.66 -9.61
CA GLY A 7 -17.83 9.88 -9.11
C GLY A 7 -17.86 9.75 -7.57
N PRO A 8 -18.87 9.04 -7.03
CA PRO A 8 -19.09 8.88 -5.60
C PRO A 8 -18.19 7.85 -4.88
N LEU A 9 -17.61 6.87 -5.58
CA LEU A 9 -17.00 5.71 -4.93
C LEU A 9 -15.57 5.97 -4.46
N VAL A 10 -14.73 6.60 -5.28
CA VAL A 10 -13.29 6.76 -5.01
C VAL A 10 -13.05 8.06 -4.23
N ARG A 11 -13.57 8.14 -3.00
CA ARG A 11 -13.57 9.36 -2.17
C ARG A 11 -13.31 9.09 -0.69
N LEU A 12 -12.93 10.13 0.06
CA LEU A 12 -12.57 10.02 1.47
C LEU A 12 -13.73 9.61 2.38
N TRP A 13 -14.97 9.88 1.97
CA TRP A 13 -16.16 9.45 2.72
C TRP A 13 -16.38 7.94 2.66
N GLY A 14 -15.80 7.24 1.68
CA GLY A 14 -15.83 5.79 1.59
C GLY A 14 -17.19 5.16 1.36
N LEU A 15 -17.28 3.88 1.70
CA LEU A 15 -18.49 3.06 1.67
C LEU A 15 -18.83 2.62 3.09
N HIS A 16 -20.10 2.65 3.45
CA HIS A 16 -20.56 2.01 4.67
C HIS A 16 -20.59 0.49 4.51
N THR A 17 -20.47 -0.23 5.62
CA THR A 17 -20.47 -1.70 5.66
C THR A 17 -21.73 -2.28 5.00
N GLU A 18 -22.88 -1.61 5.12
CA GLU A 18 -24.15 -1.99 4.47
C GLU A 18 -24.13 -1.87 2.93
N GLN A 19 -23.21 -1.09 2.38
CA GLN A 19 -23.04 -0.91 0.93
C GLN A 19 -22.08 -1.95 0.33
N LEU A 20 -21.40 -2.74 1.16
CA LEU A 20 -20.53 -3.82 0.68
C LEU A 20 -21.38 -4.98 0.15
N PRO A 21 -20.90 -5.71 -0.89
CA PRO A 21 -21.58 -6.91 -1.34
C PRO A 21 -21.70 -7.93 -0.19
N PRO A 22 -22.76 -8.76 -0.16
CA PRO A 22 -22.81 -9.85 0.81
C PRO A 22 -21.58 -10.77 0.64
N PRO A 23 -21.07 -11.41 1.70
CA PRO A 23 -19.90 -12.30 1.60
C PRO A 23 -20.05 -13.46 0.60
N SER A 24 -21.29 -13.80 0.24
CA SER A 24 -21.64 -14.84 -0.74
C SER A 24 -21.92 -14.29 -2.15
N ALA A 25 -21.64 -13.01 -2.41
CA ALA A 25 -21.92 -12.38 -3.70
C ALA A 25 -21.22 -13.13 -4.85
N THR A 26 -21.97 -13.37 -5.91
CA THR A 26 -21.53 -14.00 -7.16
C THR A 26 -20.82 -12.99 -8.06
N ALA A 27 -20.11 -13.47 -9.09
CA ALA A 27 -19.46 -12.61 -10.09
C ALA A 27 -20.42 -11.58 -10.71
N ASP A 28 -21.65 -11.98 -11.04
CA ASP A 28 -22.67 -11.08 -11.61
C ASP A 28 -23.09 -9.97 -10.63
N GLU A 29 -23.13 -10.26 -9.33
CA GLU A 29 -23.46 -9.29 -8.28
C GLU A 29 -22.28 -8.34 -7.98
N LEU A 30 -21.04 -8.83 -8.14
CA LEU A 30 -19.82 -8.03 -7.94
C LEU A 30 -19.52 -7.10 -9.12
N THR A 31 -19.86 -7.53 -10.33
CA THR A 31 -19.48 -6.84 -11.59
C THR A 31 -19.87 -5.35 -11.61
N PRO A 32 -21.11 -4.95 -11.27
CA PRO A 32 -21.49 -3.53 -11.33
C PRO A 32 -20.65 -2.63 -10.42
N LEU A 33 -20.32 -3.11 -9.21
CA LEU A 33 -19.47 -2.37 -8.27
C LEU A 33 -18.04 -2.23 -8.81
N LEU A 34 -17.46 -3.32 -9.31
CA LEU A 34 -16.10 -3.34 -9.82
C LEU A 34 -15.93 -2.46 -11.07
N VAL A 35 -16.91 -2.52 -12.00
CA VAL A 35 -16.97 -1.63 -13.17
C VAL A 35 -17.00 -0.16 -12.72
N ALA A 36 -17.89 0.19 -11.79
CA ALA A 36 -18.04 1.57 -11.33
C ALA A 36 -16.78 2.09 -10.62
N ILE A 37 -16.12 1.27 -9.79
CA ILE A 37 -14.85 1.63 -9.14
C ILE A 37 -13.77 1.92 -10.19
N LEU A 38 -13.61 1.04 -11.19
CA LEU A 38 -12.58 1.20 -12.21
C LEU A 38 -12.87 2.41 -13.12
N GLN A 39 -14.12 2.63 -13.50
CA GLN A 39 -14.54 3.80 -14.29
C GLN A 39 -14.27 5.14 -13.57
N GLU A 40 -14.24 5.15 -12.24
CA GLU A 40 -13.82 6.32 -11.48
C GLU A 40 -12.30 6.41 -11.30
N ALA A 41 -11.67 5.30 -10.90
CA ALA A 41 -10.27 5.26 -10.49
C ALA A 41 -9.29 5.48 -11.66
N VAL A 42 -9.54 4.82 -12.79
CA VAL A 42 -8.65 4.82 -13.96
C VAL A 42 -8.54 6.22 -14.57
N PRO A 43 -9.64 6.92 -14.94
CA PRO A 43 -9.56 8.30 -15.42
C PRO A 43 -9.01 9.28 -14.38
N PHE A 44 -9.24 9.00 -13.09
CA PHE A 44 -8.71 9.83 -12.01
C PHE A 44 -7.18 9.81 -11.97
N ILE A 45 -6.56 8.62 -11.96
CA ILE A 45 -5.10 8.49 -11.94
C ILE A 45 -4.47 8.86 -13.29
N ASP A 46 -5.17 8.62 -14.41
CA ASP A 46 -4.76 9.10 -15.74
C ASP A 46 -4.64 10.63 -15.79
N SER A 47 -5.46 11.36 -15.03
CA SER A 47 -5.35 12.82 -14.97
C SER A 47 -4.02 13.31 -14.34
N ALA A 48 -3.35 12.47 -13.54
CA ALA A 48 -2.08 12.77 -12.88
C ALA A 48 -0.88 12.48 -13.80
N ALA A 49 -0.89 11.35 -14.51
CA ALA A 49 0.08 11.05 -15.56
C ALA A 49 -0.59 10.30 -16.73
N PRO A 50 -1.07 11.04 -17.75
CA PRO A 50 -1.70 10.45 -18.92
C PRO A 50 -0.79 9.46 -19.64
N LYS A 51 -1.36 8.39 -20.21
CA LYS A 51 -0.62 7.53 -21.16
C LYS A 51 -0.05 8.35 -22.31
N GLU A 52 1.13 7.98 -22.81
CA GLU A 52 1.82 8.65 -23.92
C GLU A 52 1.04 8.50 -25.24
N ALA A 53 -0.03 9.26 -25.41
CA ALA A 53 -0.65 9.51 -26.70
C ALA A 53 -0.10 10.84 -27.27
N PRO A 54 -0.06 11.03 -28.60
CA PRO A 54 0.62 12.16 -29.25
C PRO A 54 0.16 13.58 -28.83
N ASN A 55 -0.88 13.72 -28.00
CA ASN A 55 -1.35 14.99 -27.42
C ASN A 55 -1.71 14.91 -25.93
N SER A 56 -1.33 13.84 -25.23
CA SER A 56 -1.65 13.65 -23.82
C SER A 56 -0.58 14.28 -22.95
N LYS A 57 -0.89 15.43 -22.34
CA LYS A 57 -0.07 16.02 -21.28
C LYS A 57 -0.91 16.12 -20.02
N ALA A 58 -0.31 15.81 -18.87
CA ALA A 58 -0.92 16.10 -17.58
C ALA A 58 -1.32 17.58 -17.55
N ASP A 59 -2.55 17.89 -17.15
CA ASP A 59 -2.97 19.28 -17.02
C ASP A 59 -2.35 19.84 -15.71
N PRO A 60 -1.34 20.72 -15.79
CA PRO A 60 -0.67 21.25 -14.60
C PRO A 60 -1.61 22.10 -13.73
N ARG A 61 -2.80 22.45 -14.24
CA ARG A 61 -3.85 23.14 -13.48
C ARG A 61 -4.61 22.17 -12.57
N LEU A 62 -4.68 20.88 -12.91
CA LEU A 62 -5.32 19.84 -12.10
C LEU A 62 -4.38 19.34 -11.00
N TRP A 63 -3.14 19.00 -11.36
CA TRP A 63 -2.13 18.49 -10.44
C TRP A 63 -0.95 19.45 -10.35
N LYS A 64 -0.78 20.07 -9.17
CA LYS A 64 0.28 21.04 -8.89
C LYS A 64 1.54 20.31 -8.42
N PRO A 65 2.71 20.54 -9.01
CA PRO A 65 3.97 20.00 -8.49
C PRO A 65 4.27 20.51 -7.08
N LYS A 66 4.72 19.61 -6.20
CA LYS A 66 5.08 19.90 -4.80
C LYS A 66 6.47 19.44 -4.41
N GLY A 67 7.06 18.48 -5.12
CA GLY A 67 8.38 17.97 -4.77
C GLY A 67 8.98 17.06 -5.83
N ASN A 68 10.29 16.88 -5.74
CA ASN A 68 11.05 15.92 -6.55
C ASN A 68 12.22 15.42 -5.71
N HIS A 69 12.10 14.21 -5.17
CA HIS A 69 12.97 13.67 -4.13
C HIS A 69 13.92 12.61 -4.68
N ALA A 70 15.09 12.49 -4.05
CA ALA A 70 16.06 11.42 -4.30
C ALA A 70 16.40 10.74 -2.97
N HIS A 71 16.77 9.47 -3.01
CA HIS A 71 17.13 8.67 -1.84
C HIS A 71 18.20 7.65 -2.22
N ALA A 72 19.05 7.24 -1.27
CA ALA A 72 20.11 6.26 -1.54
C ALA A 72 19.55 4.89 -1.98
N ASP A 73 18.41 4.49 -1.42
CA ASP A 73 17.73 3.23 -1.73
C ASP A 73 16.83 3.27 -2.98
N SER A 74 16.86 4.35 -3.77
CA SER A 74 16.12 4.42 -5.03
C SER A 74 16.97 5.09 -6.12
N LYS A 75 17.14 4.41 -7.26
CA LYS A 75 17.79 5.00 -8.44
C LYS A 75 16.89 6.02 -9.13
N ALA A 76 15.57 5.84 -9.02
CA ALA A 76 14.59 6.76 -9.55
C ALA A 76 14.45 8.00 -8.66
N ARG A 77 14.05 9.11 -9.28
CA ARG A 77 13.52 10.25 -8.53
C ARG A 77 12.02 10.06 -8.29
N VAL A 78 11.54 10.58 -7.16
CA VAL A 78 10.12 10.53 -6.81
C VAL A 78 9.52 11.92 -6.91
N GLU A 79 8.68 12.10 -7.92
CA GLU A 79 7.89 13.31 -8.14
C GLU A 79 6.68 13.31 -7.20
N VAL A 80 6.34 14.47 -6.64
CA VAL A 80 5.17 14.66 -5.78
C VAL A 80 4.30 15.76 -6.36
N LEU A 81 3.01 15.46 -6.52
CA LEU A 81 1.98 16.34 -7.05
C LEU A 81 0.84 16.46 -6.04
N GLU A 82 0.05 17.54 -6.13
CA GLU A 82 -1.13 17.78 -5.31
C GLU A 82 -2.32 18.21 -6.16
N ARG A 83 -3.49 17.64 -5.90
CA ARG A 83 -4.77 18.09 -6.44
C ARG A 83 -5.71 18.38 -5.29
N ILE A 84 -6.35 19.54 -5.32
CA ILE A 84 -7.44 19.87 -4.39
C ILE A 84 -8.74 19.76 -5.15
N ILE A 85 -9.64 18.90 -4.67
CA ILE A 85 -11.00 18.78 -5.19
C ILE A 85 -11.91 19.66 -4.33
N PRO A 86 -12.50 20.74 -4.88
CA PRO A 86 -13.35 21.63 -4.10
C PRO A 86 -14.60 20.92 -3.57
N ALA A 87 -15.06 21.28 -2.37
CA ALA A 87 -16.30 20.77 -1.80
C ALA A 87 -17.50 20.93 -2.76
N ALA A 88 -17.55 22.03 -3.52
CA ALA A 88 -18.63 22.29 -4.49
C ALA A 88 -18.64 21.33 -5.68
N GLU A 89 -17.51 20.70 -6.03
CA GLU A 89 -17.47 19.64 -7.04
C GLU A 89 -17.89 18.30 -6.43
N LEU A 90 -17.46 18.04 -5.20
CA LEU A 90 -17.81 16.82 -4.49
C LEU A 90 -19.30 16.73 -4.18
N GLU A 91 -19.95 17.83 -3.79
CA GLU A 91 -21.40 17.86 -3.55
C GLU A 91 -22.23 17.50 -4.80
N LYS A 92 -21.66 17.57 -6.01
CA LYS A 92 -22.36 17.18 -7.26
C LYS A 92 -22.41 15.68 -7.47
N VAL A 93 -21.48 14.94 -6.87
CA VAL A 93 -21.30 13.49 -7.09
C VAL A 93 -21.62 12.68 -5.84
N LYS A 94 -21.65 13.35 -4.70
CA LYS A 94 -22.07 12.83 -3.40
C LYS A 94 -23.44 12.17 -3.45
N GLY A 95 -23.57 11.03 -2.79
CA GLY A 95 -24.83 10.33 -2.62
C GLY A 95 -25.79 11.02 -1.64
N SER A 96 -27.08 10.74 -1.75
CA SER A 96 -28.13 11.34 -0.90
C SER A 96 -27.98 11.07 0.60
N SER A 97 -27.22 10.03 0.98
CA SER A 97 -26.98 9.62 2.38
C SER A 97 -25.83 10.37 3.08
N GLN A 98 -25.06 11.20 2.36
CA GLN A 98 -23.85 11.80 2.91
C GLN A 98 -24.11 13.18 3.55
N GLY A 99 -23.41 13.47 4.64
CA GLY A 99 -23.43 14.78 5.32
C GLY A 99 -22.69 15.87 4.53
N LYS A 100 -22.55 17.07 5.09
CA LYS A 100 -21.80 18.17 4.45
C LYS A 100 -20.37 17.73 4.10
N VAL A 101 -19.97 17.92 2.84
CA VAL A 101 -18.67 17.50 2.34
C VAL A 101 -17.65 18.63 2.44
N LYS A 102 -16.39 18.28 2.72
CA LYS A 102 -15.24 19.20 2.73
C LYS A 102 -14.42 18.99 1.45
N ALA A 103 -13.61 19.98 1.10
CA ALA A 103 -12.66 19.81 0.02
C ALA A 103 -11.68 18.67 0.34
N GLU A 104 -11.31 17.88 -0.66
CA GLU A 104 -10.35 16.79 -0.53
C GLU A 104 -8.99 17.24 -1.08
N THR A 105 -7.92 16.99 -0.32
CA THR A 105 -6.55 17.22 -0.79
C THR A 105 -5.92 15.87 -1.11
N TRP A 106 -5.66 15.65 -2.40
CA TRP A 106 -5.03 14.46 -2.92
C TRP A 106 -3.55 14.73 -3.17
N CYS A 107 -2.70 13.85 -2.66
CA CYS A 107 -1.26 13.84 -2.92
C CYS A 107 -0.96 12.68 -3.86
N CYS A 108 -0.23 12.93 -4.95
CA CYS A 108 0.20 11.89 -5.87
C CYS A 108 1.73 11.80 -5.86
N ARG A 109 2.26 10.57 -5.83
CA ARG A 109 3.67 10.30 -6.11
C ARG A 109 3.80 9.60 -7.45
N ARG A 110 4.94 9.83 -8.12
CA ARG A 110 5.30 9.16 -9.37
C ARG A 110 6.79 8.86 -9.37
N SER A 111 7.15 7.66 -9.81
CA SER A 111 8.53 7.22 -10.00
C SER A 111 8.62 6.26 -11.20
N VAL A 112 9.78 6.23 -11.86
CA VAL A 112 10.01 5.37 -13.04
C VAL A 112 11.31 4.61 -12.84
N HIS A 113 11.24 3.29 -12.89
CA HIS A 113 12.30 2.36 -12.50
C HIS A 113 12.72 1.47 -13.68
N GLU A 114 13.97 1.04 -13.70
CA GLU A 114 14.40 0.00 -14.63
C GLU A 114 13.76 -1.34 -14.22
N ASP A 115 13.26 -2.11 -15.18
CA ASP A 115 12.74 -3.46 -14.94
C ASP A 115 13.91 -4.42 -14.67
N ARG A 116 14.40 -4.42 -13.43
CA ARG A 116 15.57 -5.19 -13.02
C ARG A 116 15.63 -5.41 -11.51
N GLU A 117 16.01 -6.62 -11.13
CA GLU A 117 16.29 -7.03 -9.75
C GLU A 117 17.66 -6.50 -9.28
N GLU A 118 17.74 -5.20 -8.99
CA GLU A 118 18.98 -4.58 -8.48
C GLU A 118 18.70 -3.59 -7.33
N THR A 119 19.73 -3.21 -6.56
CA THR A 119 19.56 -2.21 -5.49
C THR A 119 19.05 -0.89 -6.07
N GLY A 120 17.95 -0.39 -5.49
CA GLY A 120 17.31 0.84 -5.94
C GLY A 120 16.41 0.69 -7.17
N SER A 121 16.09 -0.55 -7.58
CA SER A 121 15.07 -0.90 -8.57
C SER A 121 14.41 -2.25 -8.23
N ALA A 122 13.37 -2.63 -8.97
CA ALA A 122 12.72 -3.93 -8.86
C ALA A 122 12.24 -4.41 -10.24
N SER A 123 12.14 -5.72 -10.44
CA SER A 123 11.55 -6.29 -11.63
C SER A 123 10.03 -6.18 -11.63
N TRP A 124 9.43 -6.32 -12.80
CA TRP A 124 7.98 -6.36 -12.96
C TRP A 124 7.32 -7.41 -12.08
N ASP A 125 7.93 -8.59 -12.00
CA ASP A 125 7.42 -9.71 -11.21
C ASP A 125 7.44 -9.39 -9.71
N GLU A 126 8.46 -8.68 -9.22
CA GLU A 126 8.49 -8.21 -7.83
C GLU A 126 7.42 -7.16 -7.55
N PHE A 127 7.15 -6.25 -8.48
CA PHE A 127 6.05 -5.30 -8.35
C PHE A 127 4.69 -6.02 -8.33
N VAL A 128 4.49 -7.02 -9.20
CA VAL A 128 3.27 -7.83 -9.23
C VAL A 128 3.11 -8.61 -7.91
N ALA A 129 4.14 -9.32 -7.48
CA ALA A 129 4.11 -10.09 -6.25
C ALA A 129 3.81 -9.19 -5.04
N CYS A 130 4.50 -8.05 -4.93
CA CYS A 130 4.41 -7.22 -3.74
C CYS A 130 3.17 -6.32 -3.69
N PHE A 131 2.72 -5.76 -4.82
CA PHE A 131 1.61 -4.79 -4.81
C PHE A 131 0.29 -5.34 -5.32
N ARG A 132 0.32 -6.36 -6.19
CA ARG A 132 -0.92 -6.99 -6.66
C ARG A 132 -1.31 -8.19 -5.81
N GLU A 133 -0.36 -9.08 -5.52
CA GLU A 133 -0.66 -10.39 -4.92
C GLU A 133 -0.58 -10.38 -3.39
N HIS A 134 0.43 -9.73 -2.84
CA HIS A 134 0.74 -9.71 -1.40
C HIS A 134 0.84 -8.27 -0.84
N HIS A 135 -0.09 -7.40 -1.24
CA HIS A 135 -0.07 -5.96 -0.95
C HIS A 135 0.09 -5.66 0.55
N ALA A 136 -0.80 -6.19 1.38
CA ALA A 136 -0.85 -5.85 2.80
C ALA A 136 0.35 -6.44 3.57
N GLU A 137 0.78 -7.66 3.23
CA GLU A 137 1.96 -8.30 3.81
C GLU A 137 3.25 -7.54 3.44
N SER A 138 3.39 -7.15 2.18
CA SER A 138 4.56 -6.41 1.69
C SER A 138 4.62 -5.04 2.34
N GLU A 139 3.51 -4.29 2.36
CA GLU A 139 3.45 -2.98 2.99
C GLU A 139 3.78 -3.04 4.49
N LYS A 140 3.30 -4.07 5.20
CA LYS A 140 3.69 -4.33 6.59
C LYS A 140 5.19 -4.60 6.72
N ALA A 141 5.79 -5.35 5.79
CA ALA A 141 7.20 -5.72 5.84
C ALA A 141 8.14 -4.52 5.59
N PHE A 142 7.82 -3.66 4.62
CA PHE A 142 8.69 -2.52 4.28
C PHE A 142 8.37 -1.22 5.04
N THR A 143 7.21 -1.11 5.71
CA THR A 143 6.79 0.12 6.43
C THR A 143 6.98 0.00 7.95
N PRO A 144 8.00 0.64 8.55
CA PRO A 144 8.28 0.49 9.99
C PRO A 144 7.17 0.95 10.94
N ALA A 145 6.27 1.81 10.45
CA ALA A 145 5.13 2.31 11.20
C ALA A 145 3.90 1.39 11.12
N CYS A 146 3.85 0.47 10.15
CA CYS A 146 2.78 -0.52 10.05
C CYS A 146 2.99 -1.59 11.12
N LEU A 147 2.04 -1.69 12.05
CA LEU A 147 2.08 -2.61 13.17
C LEU A 147 1.52 -3.98 12.77
N ASP A 148 0.40 -3.98 12.06
CA ASP A 148 -0.26 -5.20 11.62
C ASP A 148 -1.17 -4.96 10.41
N ALA A 149 -1.47 -6.05 9.71
CA ALA A 149 -2.40 -6.11 8.59
C ALA A 149 -3.34 -7.30 8.78
N HIS A 150 -4.59 -7.18 8.35
CA HIS A 150 -5.61 -8.21 8.52
C HIS A 150 -6.63 -8.18 7.36
N GLU A 151 -6.66 -9.26 6.58
CA GLU A 151 -7.71 -9.49 5.59
C GLU A 151 -8.97 -9.95 6.31
N ALA A 152 -9.97 -9.08 6.38
CA ALA A 152 -11.23 -9.35 7.09
C ALA A 152 -12.26 -10.08 6.22
N LEU A 153 -12.22 -9.85 4.91
CA LEU A 153 -13.16 -10.42 3.95
C LEU A 153 -12.52 -10.47 2.56
N ARG A 154 -12.78 -11.55 1.82
CA ARG A 154 -12.38 -11.71 0.42
C ARG A 154 -13.55 -12.29 -0.36
N TRP A 155 -13.77 -11.77 -1.56
CA TRP A 155 -14.77 -12.30 -2.49
C TRP A 155 -14.10 -13.09 -3.61
N ASP A 156 -14.80 -14.12 -4.09
CA ASP A 156 -14.40 -14.82 -5.30
C ASP A 156 -14.78 -13.98 -6.53
N CYS A 157 -13.78 -13.39 -7.17
CA CYS A 157 -13.94 -12.60 -8.39
C CYS A 157 -13.75 -13.45 -9.66
N SER A 158 -13.65 -14.77 -9.54
CA SER A 158 -13.53 -15.68 -10.69
C SER A 158 -14.75 -15.51 -11.61
N GLY A 159 -14.49 -15.22 -12.88
CA GLY A 159 -15.55 -15.00 -13.87
C GLY A 159 -16.08 -13.57 -13.97
N VAL A 160 -15.60 -12.63 -13.13
CA VAL A 160 -15.85 -11.19 -13.36
C VAL A 160 -15.06 -10.74 -14.58
N VAL A 161 -15.75 -10.12 -15.53
CA VAL A 161 -15.15 -9.49 -16.70
C VAL A 161 -15.56 -8.02 -16.72
N VAL A 162 -14.57 -7.12 -16.72
CA VAL A 162 -14.80 -5.68 -16.84
C VAL A 162 -14.33 -5.24 -18.22
N ASP A 163 -15.28 -5.28 -19.17
CA ASP A 163 -15.07 -4.88 -20.55
C ASP A 163 -15.52 -3.42 -20.74
N ASP A 164 -14.58 -2.48 -20.79
CA ASP A 164 -14.85 -1.08 -21.14
C ASP A 164 -14.67 -0.82 -22.66
N VAL A 165 -15.05 -1.82 -23.46
CA VAL A 165 -14.75 -1.90 -24.90
C VAL A 165 -15.59 -0.93 -25.74
N GLN A 166 -16.64 -0.32 -25.17
CA GLN A 166 -17.56 0.52 -25.93
C GLN A 166 -16.96 1.88 -26.36
N GLU A 167 -15.85 2.34 -25.76
CA GLU A 167 -15.17 3.60 -26.13
C GLU A 167 -13.64 3.44 -26.32
N GLY A 168 -13.16 2.25 -26.71
CA GLY A 168 -11.71 2.00 -26.87
C GLY A 168 -10.94 1.98 -25.54
N GLY A 169 -11.62 1.63 -24.45
CA GLY A 169 -11.05 1.49 -23.11
C GLY A 169 -10.25 0.20 -22.92
N VAL A 170 -9.53 0.14 -21.79
CA VAL A 170 -8.75 -1.02 -21.36
C VAL A 170 -9.70 -2.07 -20.77
N ALA A 171 -9.63 -3.31 -21.24
CA ALA A 171 -10.31 -4.42 -20.60
C ALA A 171 -9.55 -4.84 -19.33
N TRP A 172 -10.26 -4.99 -18.21
CA TRP A 172 -9.65 -5.33 -16.92
C TRP A 172 -9.99 -6.78 -16.54
N THR A 173 -8.96 -7.52 -16.15
CA THR A 173 -9.02 -8.95 -15.80
C THR A 173 -8.24 -9.22 -14.51
N GLY A 174 -8.30 -10.47 -14.03
CA GLY A 174 -7.56 -10.88 -12.83
C GLY A 174 -7.96 -10.10 -11.58
N LEU A 175 -9.26 -9.77 -11.47
CA LEU A 175 -9.78 -8.93 -10.40
C LEU A 175 -9.66 -9.60 -9.04
N GLN A 176 -9.35 -8.81 -8.02
CA GLN A 176 -9.41 -9.20 -6.61
C GLN A 176 -10.22 -8.15 -5.85
N LEU A 177 -11.07 -8.60 -4.93
CA LEU A 177 -11.85 -7.75 -4.04
C LEU A 177 -11.72 -8.27 -2.60
N ARG A 178 -11.35 -7.39 -1.68
CA ARG A 178 -11.19 -7.71 -0.26
C ARG A 178 -11.43 -6.51 0.64
N VAL A 179 -11.78 -6.76 1.90
CA VAL A 179 -11.69 -5.77 2.97
C VAL A 179 -10.43 -6.04 3.78
N GLU A 180 -9.57 -5.04 3.84
CA GLU A 180 -8.29 -5.07 4.55
C GLU A 180 -8.31 -4.07 5.69
N GLU A 181 -7.71 -4.43 6.83
CA GLU A 181 -7.42 -3.51 7.92
C GLU A 181 -5.91 -3.39 8.07
N MET A 182 -5.39 -2.16 8.08
CA MET A 182 -3.98 -1.91 8.42
C MET A 182 -3.88 -0.98 9.63
N ARG A 183 -3.09 -1.38 10.63
CA ARG A 183 -2.87 -0.59 11.85
C ARG A 183 -1.49 0.05 11.82
N HIS A 184 -1.45 1.37 11.96
CA HIS A 184 -0.25 2.18 11.92
C HIS A 184 -0.01 2.92 13.24
N ARG A 185 1.24 2.93 13.70
CA ARG A 185 1.65 3.75 14.83
C ARG A 185 1.76 5.21 14.42
N ILE A 186 0.96 6.08 15.01
CA ILE A 186 1.05 7.53 14.78
C ILE A 186 1.66 8.21 16.01
N GLY A 187 2.88 8.72 15.85
CA GLY A 187 3.58 9.51 16.88
C GLY A 187 3.95 8.75 18.16
N LYS A 188 4.88 9.30 18.95
CA LYS A 188 5.16 8.87 20.34
C LYS A 188 5.12 10.10 21.24
N PRO A 189 4.69 10.02 22.52
CA PRO A 189 4.05 8.89 23.23
C PRO A 189 2.52 9.05 23.46
N VAL A 190 1.86 10.06 22.87
CA VAL A 190 0.50 10.49 23.33
C VAL A 190 -0.63 10.14 22.36
N LEU A 191 -0.33 9.82 21.10
CA LEU A 191 -1.36 9.61 20.08
C LEU A 191 -1.72 8.13 19.95
N LYS A 192 -3.03 7.87 19.80
CA LYS A 192 -3.56 6.53 19.48
C LYS A 192 -3.05 6.05 18.13
N ASP A 193 -2.89 4.75 17.97
CA ASP A 193 -2.62 4.14 16.66
C ASP A 193 -3.80 4.38 15.72
N ARG A 194 -3.54 4.38 14.42
CA ARG A 194 -4.57 4.52 13.40
C ARG A 194 -4.82 3.21 12.70
N THR A 195 -6.09 2.79 12.66
CA THR A 195 -6.51 1.64 11.88
C THR A 195 -7.30 2.12 10.69
N PHE A 196 -7.00 1.56 9.52
CA PHE A 196 -7.61 1.92 8.26
C PHE A 196 -8.30 0.69 7.66
N PRO A 197 -9.61 0.51 7.88
CA PRO A 197 -10.41 -0.46 7.14
C PRO A 197 -10.67 0.07 5.73
N VAL A 198 -10.32 -0.70 4.70
CA VAL A 198 -10.53 -0.33 3.29
C VAL A 198 -11.10 -1.50 2.49
N LEU A 199 -12.01 -1.20 1.57
CA LEU A 199 -12.34 -2.07 0.44
C LEU A 199 -11.23 -1.88 -0.60
N GLN A 200 -10.47 -2.94 -0.86
CA GLN A 200 -9.38 -2.93 -1.83
C GLN A 200 -9.76 -3.73 -3.08
N VAL A 201 -9.63 -3.08 -4.23
CA VAL A 201 -9.77 -3.68 -5.56
C VAL A 201 -8.40 -3.74 -6.22
N THR A 202 -8.05 -4.88 -6.79
CA THR A 202 -6.91 -4.98 -7.70
C THR A 202 -7.38 -5.48 -9.06
N ALA A 203 -6.87 -4.93 -10.15
CA ALA A 203 -7.19 -5.38 -11.50
C ALA A 203 -5.99 -5.22 -12.44
N SER A 204 -5.84 -6.15 -13.38
CA SER A 204 -4.79 -6.13 -14.41
C SER A 204 -5.39 -5.78 -15.76
N SER A 205 -4.69 -4.96 -16.55
CA SER A 205 -5.03 -4.73 -17.94
C SER A 205 -4.90 -6.04 -18.71
N SER A 206 -5.95 -6.45 -19.42
CA SER A 206 -5.82 -7.46 -20.46
C SER A 206 -5.12 -6.79 -21.62
N SER A 207 -3.88 -7.18 -21.91
CA SER A 207 -3.25 -6.78 -23.16
C SER A 207 -4.19 -7.20 -24.30
N SER A 208 -4.69 -6.22 -25.06
CA SER A 208 -5.42 -6.56 -26.26
C SER A 208 -4.42 -7.31 -27.13
N SER A 209 -4.76 -8.53 -27.53
CA SER A 209 -4.05 -9.26 -28.59
C SER A 209 -4.30 -8.58 -29.95
N SER A 210 -4.20 -7.25 -30.00
CA SER A 210 -4.33 -6.47 -31.21
C SER A 210 -3.15 -6.84 -32.11
N SER A 211 -3.49 -7.37 -33.28
CA SER A 211 -2.58 -7.90 -34.28
C SER A 211 -1.73 -6.84 -34.99
N SER A 212 -1.66 -5.61 -34.45
CA SER A 212 -0.83 -4.54 -35.01
C SER A 212 0.28 -4.19 -34.03
N ALA A 213 1.53 -4.35 -34.48
CA ALA A 213 2.73 -4.04 -33.71
C ALA A 213 2.82 -2.58 -33.22
N ALA A 214 2.03 -1.67 -33.80
CA ALA A 214 1.97 -0.26 -33.39
C ALA A 214 1.05 -0.01 -32.18
N ALA A 215 0.04 -0.86 -31.94
CA ALA A 215 -0.86 -0.77 -30.78
C ALA A 215 -0.32 -1.59 -29.59
N ALA A 216 0.33 -2.73 -29.86
CA ALA A 216 0.98 -3.55 -28.84
C ALA A 216 2.14 -2.83 -28.13
N ALA A 217 2.78 -1.84 -28.77
CA ALA A 217 3.81 -1.01 -28.14
C ALA A 217 3.25 0.06 -27.18
N ALA A 218 1.93 0.32 -27.23
CA ALA A 218 1.25 1.32 -26.39
C ALA A 218 0.54 0.72 -25.16
N ASP A 219 0.16 -0.56 -25.21
CA ASP A 219 -0.44 -1.31 -24.10
C ASP A 219 0.60 -2.26 -23.48
N GLY A 220 1.53 -1.70 -22.72
CA GLY A 220 2.39 -2.48 -21.83
C GLY A 220 1.59 -3.11 -20.68
N ASP A 221 2.18 -4.12 -20.02
CA ASP A 221 1.59 -4.72 -18.82
C ASP A 221 1.24 -3.64 -17.79
N GLU A 222 0.04 -3.69 -17.22
CA GLU A 222 -0.47 -2.70 -16.27
C GLU A 222 -1.38 -3.35 -15.24
N PHE A 223 -1.33 -2.86 -14.01
CA PHE A 223 -2.34 -3.15 -13.00
C PHE A 223 -2.63 -1.91 -12.14
N VAL A 224 -3.82 -1.92 -11.53
CA VAL A 224 -4.29 -0.88 -10.61
C VAL A 224 -4.68 -1.49 -9.28
N VAL A 225 -4.45 -0.74 -8.20
CA VAL A 225 -4.91 -1.03 -6.85
C VAL A 225 -5.72 0.17 -6.35
N VAL A 226 -6.97 -0.05 -5.95
CA VAL A 226 -7.88 1.00 -5.48
C VAL A 226 -8.30 0.67 -4.06
N SER A 227 -8.04 1.57 -3.12
CA SER A 227 -8.46 1.42 -1.73
C SER A 227 -9.50 2.48 -1.39
N ILE A 228 -10.67 2.05 -0.93
CA ILE A 228 -11.80 2.90 -0.57
C ILE A 228 -12.10 2.69 0.92
N PRO A 229 -12.18 3.73 1.76
CA PRO A 229 -12.36 3.54 3.19
C PRO A 229 -13.71 2.90 3.51
N VAL A 230 -13.77 2.09 4.56
CA VAL A 230 -15.02 1.54 5.12
C VAL A 230 -15.17 2.05 6.56
N PRO A 231 -15.69 3.28 6.75
CA PRO A 231 -15.52 4.02 8.02
C PRO A 231 -16.12 3.34 9.26
N ASP A 232 -17.20 2.59 9.08
CA ASP A 232 -17.95 1.94 10.15
C ASP A 232 -17.60 0.47 10.34
N PHE A 233 -16.66 -0.09 9.57
CA PHE A 233 -16.37 -1.53 9.56
C PHE A 233 -16.01 -2.07 10.95
N GLY A 234 -15.25 -1.31 11.73
CA GLY A 234 -14.86 -1.66 13.09
C GLY A 234 -16.03 -1.87 14.05
N GLU A 235 -17.12 -1.13 13.82
CA GLU A 235 -18.33 -1.14 14.65
C GLU A 235 -19.40 -2.09 14.09
N ALA A 236 -19.55 -2.11 12.76
CA ALA A 236 -20.64 -2.77 12.06
C ALA A 236 -20.36 -4.23 11.68
N SER A 237 -19.08 -4.66 11.63
CA SER A 237 -18.69 -5.99 11.19
C SER A 237 -18.06 -6.80 12.31
N ASP A 238 -18.51 -8.03 12.51
CA ASP A 238 -17.89 -9.02 13.41
C ASP A 238 -16.50 -9.47 12.90
N ARG A 239 -16.26 -9.39 11.59
CA ARG A 239 -14.99 -9.73 10.91
C ARG A 239 -13.86 -8.73 11.15
N SER A 240 -14.18 -7.52 11.62
CA SER A 240 -13.17 -6.56 12.04
C SER A 240 -12.38 -7.07 13.23
N LYS A 241 -11.06 -6.93 13.17
CA LYS A 241 -10.10 -7.34 14.20
C LYS A 241 -9.31 -6.13 14.71
N LEU A 242 -8.52 -5.50 13.84
CA LEU A 242 -7.55 -4.47 14.24
C LEU A 242 -8.22 -3.18 14.71
N ALA A 243 -9.40 -2.86 14.18
CA ALA A 243 -10.16 -1.68 14.58
C ALA A 243 -10.78 -1.81 15.99
N LYS A 244 -10.96 -3.05 16.49
CA LYS A 244 -11.49 -3.33 17.83
C LYS A 244 -10.42 -3.43 18.91
N GLU A 245 -9.16 -3.43 18.52
CA GLU A 245 -8.06 -3.55 19.47
C GLU A 245 -7.91 -2.28 20.34
N LYS A 246 -7.43 -2.47 21.57
CA LYS A 246 -7.19 -1.34 22.48
C LYS A 246 -6.20 -0.34 21.87
N GLY A 247 -6.56 0.93 21.94
CA GLY A 247 -5.72 2.02 21.42
C GLY A 247 -5.82 2.23 19.92
N ALA A 248 -6.67 1.48 19.21
CA ALA A 248 -7.03 1.76 17.83
C ALA A 248 -7.92 3.00 17.75
N GLN A 249 -7.67 3.83 16.75
CA GLN A 249 -8.53 4.93 16.32
C GLN A 249 -8.74 4.78 14.82
N ILE A 250 -10.00 4.73 14.38
CA ILE A 250 -10.29 4.68 12.95
C ILE A 250 -9.83 5.97 12.30
N ALA A 251 -9.10 5.83 11.19
CA ALA A 251 -8.76 6.89 10.26
C ALA A 251 -9.09 6.43 8.84
N PHE A 252 -9.10 7.37 7.92
CA PHE A 252 -9.58 7.14 6.56
C PHE A 252 -8.49 7.49 5.57
N TYR A 253 -8.31 6.64 4.57
CA TYR A 253 -7.63 7.01 3.35
C TYR A 253 -8.37 6.41 2.17
N VAL A 254 -8.29 7.10 1.05
CA VAL A 254 -8.64 6.59 -0.27
C VAL A 254 -7.38 6.66 -1.12
N SER A 255 -7.14 5.66 -1.97
CA SER A 255 -6.02 5.68 -2.90
C SER A 255 -6.35 5.02 -4.23
N VAL A 256 -5.68 5.52 -5.27
CA VAL A 256 -5.56 4.85 -6.56
C VAL A 256 -4.07 4.72 -6.87
N GLU A 257 -3.62 3.48 -6.98
CA GLU A 257 -2.26 3.12 -7.32
C GLU A 257 -2.26 2.41 -8.67
N ARG A 258 -1.25 2.72 -9.49
CA ARG A 258 -1.09 2.18 -10.83
C ARG A 258 0.37 1.87 -11.07
N ILE A 259 0.63 0.66 -11.53
CA ILE A 259 1.95 0.20 -11.95
C ILE A 259 1.81 -0.27 -13.39
N ARG A 260 2.65 0.27 -14.28
CA ARG A 260 2.61 -0.06 -15.71
C ARG A 260 3.99 -0.05 -16.35
N LYS A 261 4.17 -0.86 -17.39
CA LYS A 261 5.32 -0.76 -18.29
C LYS A 261 5.14 0.43 -19.23
N THR A 262 6.16 1.27 -19.31
CA THR A 262 6.25 2.36 -20.29
C THR A 262 6.74 1.84 -21.64
N SER A 263 6.58 2.63 -22.71
CA SER A 263 6.98 2.23 -24.07
C SER A 263 8.48 1.97 -24.25
N ASP A 264 9.31 2.47 -23.34
CA ASP A 264 10.75 2.22 -23.27
C ASP A 264 11.12 1.03 -22.38
N GLY A 265 10.14 0.26 -21.89
CA GLY A 265 10.34 -0.95 -21.10
C GLY A 265 10.62 -0.73 -19.61
N ARG A 266 10.55 0.51 -19.12
CA ARG A 266 10.66 0.82 -17.69
C ARG A 266 9.33 0.62 -16.97
N ILE A 267 9.38 0.59 -15.64
CA ILE A 267 8.21 0.44 -14.78
C ILE A 267 7.87 1.80 -14.18
N GLU A 268 6.72 2.34 -14.57
CA GLU A 268 6.16 3.53 -13.95
C GLU A 268 5.24 3.13 -12.79
N TRP A 269 5.51 3.71 -11.62
CA TRP A 269 4.75 3.50 -10.39
C TRP A 269 4.16 4.82 -9.91
N LEU A 270 2.84 4.90 -9.92
CA LEU A 270 2.03 6.03 -9.47
C LEU A 270 1.15 5.63 -8.30
N MET A 271 1.01 6.52 -7.32
CA MET A 271 -0.02 6.41 -6.28
C MET A 271 -0.57 7.79 -5.98
N ALA A 272 -1.89 7.97 -6.08
CA ALA A 272 -2.60 9.13 -5.59
C ALA A 272 -3.43 8.75 -4.37
N THR A 273 -3.33 9.52 -3.29
CA THR A 273 -4.06 9.27 -2.05
C THR A 273 -4.57 10.56 -1.43
N ALA A 274 -5.73 10.47 -0.78
CA ALA A 274 -6.22 11.46 0.16
C ALA A 274 -6.46 10.76 1.49
N SER A 275 -6.16 11.43 2.61
CA SER A 275 -6.32 10.87 3.95
C SER A 275 -6.93 11.87 4.92
N ASP A 276 -7.70 11.36 5.88
CA ASP A 276 -8.14 12.05 7.08
C ASP A 276 -7.75 11.20 8.29
N ALA A 277 -6.74 11.68 9.01
CA ALA A 277 -6.21 10.99 10.18
C ALA A 277 -7.19 10.93 11.35
N ALA A 278 -8.34 11.65 11.31
CA ALA A 278 -9.37 11.71 12.34
C ALA A 278 -8.87 12.08 13.76
N GLY A 279 -9.79 12.56 14.62
CA GLY A 279 -9.50 13.01 15.98
C GLY A 279 -8.98 14.46 16.08
N VAL A 280 -8.50 14.85 17.27
CA VAL A 280 -8.07 16.22 17.60
C VAL A 280 -6.59 16.43 17.23
N LEU A 281 -6.25 16.16 15.96
CA LEU A 281 -4.93 16.56 15.45
C LEU A 281 -5.05 17.99 14.90
N PRO A 282 -4.12 18.90 15.24
CA PRO A 282 -4.07 20.20 14.58
C PRO A 282 -4.01 20.01 13.06
N ALA A 283 -4.73 20.83 12.30
CA ALA A 283 -4.79 20.72 10.83
C ALA A 283 -3.41 20.76 10.16
N TRP A 284 -2.40 21.37 10.79
CA TRP A 284 -1.01 21.34 10.33
C TRP A 284 -0.41 19.93 10.39
N VAL A 285 -0.74 19.10 11.39
CA VAL A 285 -0.30 17.68 11.48
C VAL A 285 -1.04 16.81 10.48
N GLN A 286 -2.33 17.08 10.24
CA GLN A 286 -3.13 16.37 9.24
C GLN A 286 -2.62 16.64 7.81
N ASN A 287 -2.21 17.89 7.51
CA ASN A 287 -1.78 18.31 6.17
C ASN A 287 -0.27 18.21 5.91
N LEU A 288 0.59 18.15 6.94
CA LEU A 288 2.04 17.93 6.78
C LEU A 288 2.41 16.44 6.63
N ALA A 289 1.49 15.53 6.95
CA ALA A 289 1.77 14.10 6.88
C ALA A 289 1.80 13.60 5.43
N ALA A 290 0.83 13.89 4.57
CA ALA A 290 0.73 13.20 3.27
C ALA A 290 1.86 13.55 2.26
N PRO A 291 2.14 14.81 1.89
CA PRO A 291 3.16 15.08 0.86
C PRO A 291 4.59 14.71 1.28
N GLY A 292 4.91 14.86 2.58
CA GLY A 292 6.25 14.62 3.12
C GLY A 292 6.58 13.16 3.39
N VAL A 293 5.57 12.27 3.40
CA VAL A 293 5.74 10.84 3.69
C VAL A 293 5.47 9.94 2.49
N ILE A 294 4.52 10.27 1.59
CA ILE A 294 4.14 9.31 0.53
C ILE A 294 5.32 8.95 -0.37
N TRP A 295 6.24 9.88 -0.62
CA TRP A 295 7.39 9.59 -1.49
C TRP A 295 8.37 8.59 -0.86
N LYS A 296 8.35 8.42 0.48
CA LYS A 296 9.27 7.54 1.22
C LYS A 296 8.94 6.06 1.05
N ASP A 297 7.71 5.72 0.70
CA ASP A 297 7.31 4.32 0.49
C ASP A 297 8.11 3.70 -0.66
N VAL A 298 8.48 4.50 -1.67
CA VAL A 298 9.30 4.05 -2.81
C VAL A 298 10.68 3.55 -2.35
N PRO A 299 11.55 4.37 -1.72
CA PRO A 299 12.83 3.86 -1.23
C PRO A 299 12.70 2.84 -0.09
N LEU A 300 11.64 2.88 0.73
CA LEU A 300 11.41 1.86 1.75
C LEU A 300 11.20 0.48 1.11
N PHE A 301 10.33 0.39 0.11
CA PHE A 301 10.10 -0.83 -0.68
C PHE A 301 11.38 -1.28 -1.39
N LEU A 302 12.02 -0.41 -2.16
CA LEU A 302 13.21 -0.76 -2.95
C LEU A 302 14.40 -1.18 -2.08
N GLY A 303 14.58 -0.52 -0.93
CA GLY A 303 15.60 -0.92 0.04
C GLY A 303 15.25 -2.26 0.72
N TRP A 304 13.97 -2.52 0.98
CA TRP A 304 13.51 -3.78 1.56
C TRP A 304 13.65 -4.96 0.59
N VAL A 305 13.14 -4.85 -0.64
CA VAL A 305 13.19 -5.94 -1.63
C VAL A 305 14.64 -6.32 -1.96
N ALA A 306 15.54 -5.33 -2.07
CA ALA A 306 16.97 -5.59 -2.26
C ALA A 306 17.60 -6.38 -1.10
N ARG A 307 17.13 -6.17 0.15
CA ARG A 307 17.57 -6.97 1.32
C ARG A 307 16.97 -8.37 1.33
N GLU A 308 15.74 -8.55 0.86
CA GLU A 308 15.13 -9.88 0.77
C GLU A 308 15.89 -10.78 -0.21
N ARG A 309 16.27 -10.27 -1.40
CA ARG A 309 17.12 -11.01 -2.35
C ARG A 309 18.43 -11.52 -1.71
N GLN A 310 19.08 -10.68 -0.91
CA GLN A 310 20.33 -11.03 -0.22
C GLN A 310 20.15 -12.13 0.84
N LYS A 311 18.95 -12.25 1.44
CA LYS A 311 18.63 -13.33 2.39
C LYS A 311 18.40 -14.64 1.65
N GLU A 312 17.72 -14.60 0.51
CA GLU A 312 17.46 -15.80 -0.31
C GLU A 312 18.74 -16.40 -0.91
N GLU A 313 19.72 -15.56 -1.24
CA GLU A 313 21.06 -15.99 -1.69
C GLU A 313 21.91 -16.62 -0.58
N GLN A 314 21.54 -16.47 0.68
CA GLN A 314 22.19 -17.06 1.85
C GLN A 314 21.25 -18.05 2.58
N PRO A 315 20.98 -19.24 2.01
CA PRO A 315 20.23 -20.26 2.74
C PRO A 315 21.07 -20.78 3.92
N ASP A 316 20.43 -20.88 5.08
CA ASP A 316 20.96 -21.38 6.37
C ASP A 316 22.22 -22.26 6.25
N GLY A 317 23.38 -21.63 6.47
CA GLY A 317 24.67 -22.25 6.19
C GLY A 317 25.78 -21.87 7.16
N GLU A 318 25.47 -21.38 8.37
CA GLU A 318 26.44 -21.30 9.47
C GLU A 318 25.77 -21.59 10.83
N GLU A 319 25.30 -22.83 11.00
CA GLU A 319 25.54 -23.50 12.29
C GLU A 319 27.08 -23.66 12.40
N GLN A 320 27.75 -22.62 12.90
CA GLN A 320 29.13 -22.77 13.35
C GLN A 320 29.13 -23.73 14.52
N ARG A 321 29.37 -25.00 14.16
CA ARG A 321 30.21 -25.95 14.89
C ARG A 321 31.29 -25.19 15.65
N ASN A 322 31.00 -24.85 16.90
CA ASN A 322 32.05 -24.64 17.86
C ASN A 322 32.64 -26.02 18.14
N GLY A 323 33.59 -26.43 17.30
CA GLY A 323 34.51 -27.52 17.56
C GLY A 323 35.33 -27.16 18.78
N GLY A 324 34.71 -27.31 19.96
CA GLY A 324 35.37 -27.35 21.25
C GLY A 324 36.37 -28.49 21.19
N ARG A 325 37.63 -28.10 21.03
CA ARG A 325 38.80 -28.96 21.13
C ARG A 325 38.74 -29.66 22.48
N GLU A 326 38.31 -30.92 22.44
CA GLU A 326 38.26 -31.84 23.57
C GLU A 326 39.72 -32.11 24.01
N ALA A 327 40.17 -31.40 25.05
CA ALA A 327 41.38 -31.75 25.78
C ALA A 327 41.01 -32.81 26.80
N ALA A 328 41.49 -34.03 26.57
CA ALA A 328 41.33 -35.16 27.47
C ALA A 328 41.90 -34.87 28.89
N PRO A 329 41.30 -35.42 29.95
CA PRO A 329 41.81 -35.27 31.31
C PRO A 329 42.94 -36.25 31.57
N GLN A 330 44.10 -35.77 32.01
CA GLN A 330 45.08 -36.59 32.71
C GLN A 330 44.85 -36.47 34.22
N ALA A 331 44.57 -37.61 34.84
CA ALA A 331 44.58 -37.78 36.28
C ALA A 331 46.03 -37.99 36.78
N SER A 332 46.42 -37.30 37.84
CA SER A 332 47.35 -37.84 38.84
C SER A 332 47.11 -37.19 40.20
N SER A 333 47.32 -38.01 41.22
CA SER A 333 46.86 -37.93 42.60
C SER A 333 47.82 -37.18 43.53
N THR A 334 47.44 -37.18 44.83
CA THR A 334 48.11 -36.70 46.06
C THR A 334 47.62 -35.31 46.49
N GLY A 335 46.98 -35.07 47.64
CA GLY A 335 46.84 -35.82 48.89
C GLY A 335 47.50 -35.02 50.03
N ALA A 336 46.71 -34.35 50.88
CA ALA A 336 46.96 -34.07 52.31
C ALA A 336 46.04 -32.96 52.84
N GLU A 337 45.14 -33.36 53.74
CA GLU A 337 44.82 -32.85 55.08
C GLU A 337 44.83 -31.35 55.46
N ALA A 338 43.84 -31.07 56.33
CA ALA A 338 43.86 -30.22 57.54
C ALA A 338 43.16 -28.84 57.48
N ASP A 339 41.97 -28.87 58.09
CA ASP A 339 41.54 -28.08 59.25
C ASP A 339 41.20 -26.57 59.19
N ASP A 340 40.13 -26.33 59.96
CA ASP A 340 39.75 -25.19 60.78
C ASP A 340 39.07 -23.94 60.18
N ASP A 341 37.74 -23.95 60.36
CA ASP A 341 37.04 -23.19 61.41
C ASP A 341 36.72 -21.68 61.25
N VAL A 342 35.55 -21.36 61.80
CA VAL A 342 35.09 -20.09 62.39
C VAL A 342 34.62 -18.93 61.48
N SER A 343 33.28 -18.83 61.48
CA SER A 343 32.44 -17.67 61.82
C SER A 343 32.26 -16.48 60.85
N ALA A 344 31.03 -16.41 60.34
CA ALA A 344 29.96 -15.52 60.81
C ALA A 344 30.03 -13.98 60.62
N VAL A 345 28.82 -13.49 60.33
CA VAL A 345 28.19 -12.21 60.69
C VAL A 345 28.32 -11.04 59.70
N SER A 346 27.12 -10.67 59.23
CA SER A 346 26.54 -9.39 58.77
C SER A 346 27.46 -8.20 58.41
N ASP A 347 27.07 -7.45 57.37
CA ASP A 347 26.42 -6.16 57.62
C ASP A 347 25.80 -5.50 56.39
N VAL A 348 24.87 -4.63 56.75
CA VAL A 348 23.85 -3.87 56.04
C VAL A 348 24.41 -2.60 55.38
N ALA A 349 23.67 -2.13 54.36
CA ALA A 349 23.56 -0.76 53.83
C ALA A 349 24.77 -0.14 53.10
N ASN A 350 24.52 0.25 51.83
CA ASN A 350 24.08 1.61 51.54
C ASN A 350 23.23 1.67 50.26
#